data_AF-A0AAN9AXA2-F1
#
_entry.id   AF-A0AAN9AXA2-F1
#
_cell.length_a   1.000
_cell.length_b   1.000
_cell.length_c   1.000
_cell.angle_alpha   90.00
_cell.angle_beta   90.00
_cell.angle_gamma   90.00
#
_symmetry.space_group_name_H-M   'P 1'
#
loop_
_entity.id
_entity.type
_entity.pdbx_description
1 polymer ?
#
loop_
_entity_poly.entity_id
_entity_poly.type
_entity_poly.pdbx_seq_one_letter_code
_entity_poly.pdbx_strand_id
1 'polypeptide(L)'
;MEDQPTSRRSTPTENYESIAWSPLNVHLLKSLYEGAALSMQCNQSDGRRYPGHWEGVPMTHVQVPLQKSERPCPAETRQKSSS
;
A
#
# COMPACT_ATOMS: atom_id res chain seq x y z
N MET A 1 -4.11 -19.82 -10.92
CA MET A 1 -4.22 -19.06 -9.67
C MET A 1 -3.81 -20.03 -8.58
N GLU A 2 -2.79 -19.72 -7.79
CA GLU A 2 -2.40 -20.58 -6.68
C GLU A 2 -3.60 -20.71 -5.72
N ASP A 3 -3.93 -21.93 -5.29
CA ASP A 3 -5.03 -22.16 -4.35
C ASP A 3 -4.60 -21.65 -2.98
N GLN A 4 -4.93 -20.38 -2.68
CA GLN A 4 -4.66 -19.78 -1.37
C GLN A 4 -5.80 -20.16 -0.42
N PRO A 5 -5.50 -20.57 0.83
CA PRO A 5 -6.50 -21.00 1.82
C PRO A 5 -7.28 -19.82 2.42
N THR A 6 -7.73 -18.90 1.57
CA THR A 6 -8.55 -17.73 1.92
C THR A 6 -10.04 -18.02 1.70
N SER A 7 -10.90 -17.32 2.44
CA SER A 7 -12.34 -17.53 2.39
C SER A 7 -13.09 -16.23 2.67
N ARG A 8 -14.26 -16.07 2.04
CA ARG A 8 -15.19 -14.96 2.34
C ARG A 8 -15.78 -15.04 3.75
N ARG A 9 -15.70 -16.20 4.39
CA ARG A 9 -16.21 -16.42 5.75
C ARG A 9 -15.16 -16.17 6.83
N SER A 10 -13.88 -16.07 6.45
CA SER A 10 -12.78 -15.77 7.37
C SER A 10 -12.62 -14.27 7.53
N THR A 11 -12.08 -13.85 8.67
CA THR A 11 -11.72 -12.46 8.93
C THR A 11 -10.60 -12.01 7.99
N PRO A 12 -10.43 -10.69 7.75
CA PRO A 12 -9.31 -10.18 6.96
C PRO A 12 -7.95 -10.62 7.50
N THR A 13 -7.79 -10.67 8.82
CA THR A 13 -6.55 -11.10 9.48
C THR A 13 -6.24 -12.57 9.21
N GLU A 14 -7.21 -13.47 9.43
CA GLU A 14 -7.04 -14.90 9.15
C GLU A 14 -6.70 -15.15 7.67
N ASN A 15 -7.40 -14.46 6.77
CA ASN A 15 -7.09 -14.54 5.34
C ASN A 15 -5.64 -14.09 5.06
N TYR A 16 -5.23 -12.94 5.60
CA TYR A 16 -3.89 -12.39 5.38
C TYR A 16 -2.78 -13.32 5.89
N GLU A 17 -2.97 -13.92 7.07
CA GLU A 17 -2.01 -14.84 7.69
C GLU A 17 -1.93 -16.20 6.97
N SER A 18 -3.03 -16.63 6.34
CA SER A 18 -3.11 -17.90 5.63
C SER A 18 -2.41 -17.90 4.26
N ILE A 19 -2.08 -16.73 3.71
CA ILE A 19 -1.49 -16.59 2.37
C ILE A 19 -0.03 -17.06 2.39
N ALA A 20 0.33 -17.89 1.41
CA ALA A 20 1.72 -18.14 1.08
C ALA A 20 2.27 -16.92 0.32
N TRP A 21 3.13 -16.12 0.97
CA TRP A 21 3.72 -14.91 0.39
C TRP A 21 4.82 -15.20 -0.64
N SER A 22 4.44 -15.82 -1.76
CA SER A 22 5.27 -15.96 -2.94
C SER A 22 5.54 -14.58 -3.57
N PRO A 23 6.63 -14.41 -4.35
CA PRO A 23 6.86 -13.16 -5.09
C PRO A 23 5.65 -12.77 -5.94
N LEU A 24 4.94 -13.72 -6.53
CA LEU A 24 3.72 -13.46 -7.30
C LEU A 24 2.63 -12.82 -6.43
N ASN A 25 2.32 -13.42 -5.27
CA ASN A 25 1.27 -12.90 -4.38
C ASN A 25 1.59 -11.52 -3.81
N VAL A 26 2.87 -11.23 -3.56
CA VAL A 26 3.33 -9.88 -3.17
C VAL A 26 3.06 -8.87 -4.28
N HIS A 27 3.38 -9.20 -5.54
CA HIS A 27 3.11 -8.32 -6.68
C HIS A 27 1.62 -8.15 -6.95
N LEU A 28 0.81 -9.20 -6.77
CA LEU A 28 -0.64 -9.12 -6.90
C LEU A 28 -1.24 -8.19 -5.83
N LEU A 29 -0.82 -8.33 -4.57
CA LEU A 29 -1.26 -7.44 -3.49
C LEU A 29 -0.86 -5.98 -3.77
N LYS A 30 0.37 -5.76 -4.22
CA LYS A 30 0.82 -4.42 -4.62
C LYS A 30 -0.06 -3.83 -5.73
N SER A 31 -0.32 -4.61 -6.78
CA SER A 31 -1.17 -4.19 -7.90
C SER A 31 -2.60 -3.88 -7.46
N LEU A 32 -3.12 -4.64 -6.48
CA LEU A 32 -4.42 -4.36 -5.87
C LEU A 32 -4.42 -2.99 -5.18
N TYR A 33 -3.43 -2.68 -4.35
CA TYR A 33 -3.35 -1.38 -3.66
C TYR A 33 -3.12 -0.19 -4.60
N GLU A 34 -2.48 -0.42 -5.75
CA GLU A 34 -2.24 0.62 -6.77
C GLU A 34 -3.45 0.88 -7.68
N GLY A 35 -4.43 -0.03 -7.75
CA GLY A 35 -5.52 0.05 -8.73
C GLY A 35 -6.94 -0.07 -8.18
N ALA A 36 -7.14 -0.62 -6.98
CA ALA A 36 -8.47 -0.79 -6.42
C ALA A 36 -9.11 0.54 -6.00
N ALA A 37 -10.44 0.61 -6.13
CA ALA A 37 -11.21 1.75 -5.63
C ALA A 37 -11.23 1.77 -4.10
N LEU A 38 -11.22 2.98 -3.53
CA LEU A 38 -11.13 3.24 -2.11
C LEU A 38 -12.50 3.45 -1.48
N SER A 39 -12.60 3.04 -0.22
CA SER A 39 -13.62 3.49 0.73
C SER A 39 -13.01 4.63 1.58
N MET A 40 -13.53 5.83 1.43
CA MET A 40 -12.96 7.06 1.99
C MET A 40 -13.60 7.44 3.33
N GLN A 41 -12.79 7.62 4.37
CA GLN A 41 -13.26 8.04 5.68
C GLN A 41 -13.21 9.56 5.82
N CYS A 42 -14.28 10.24 5.39
CA CYS A 42 -14.45 11.69 5.53
C CYS A 42 -15.48 12.00 6.63
N ASN A 43 -15.01 12.17 7.87
CA ASN A 43 -15.85 12.38 9.04
C ASN A 43 -15.71 13.80 9.59
N GLN A 44 -16.82 14.32 10.11
CA GLN A 44 -16.90 15.55 10.90
C GLN A 44 -16.38 15.29 12.32
N SER A 45 -16.12 16.38 13.06
CA SER A 45 -15.66 16.30 14.45
C SER A 45 -16.66 15.62 15.39
N ASP A 46 -17.95 15.60 15.03
CA ASP A 46 -19.00 14.89 15.76
C ASP A 46 -19.12 13.39 15.39
N GLY A 47 -18.22 12.89 14.53
CA GLY A 47 -18.16 11.51 14.09
C GLY A 47 -19.10 11.17 12.92
N ARG A 48 -19.91 12.11 12.44
CA ARG A 48 -20.79 11.88 11.28
C ARG A 48 -19.99 12.01 9.98
N ARG A 49 -20.29 11.15 9.00
CA ARG A 49 -19.72 11.29 7.64
C ARG A 49 -20.22 12.60 7.01
N TYR A 50 -19.35 13.29 6.26
CA TYR A 50 -19.79 14.39 5.40
C TYR A 50 -20.76 13.86 4.32
N PRO A 51 -21.75 14.65 3.86
CA PRO A 51 -22.62 14.24 2.75
C PRO A 51 -21.80 14.01 1.47
N GLY A 52 -22.02 12.88 0.80
CA GLY A 52 -21.31 12.53 -0.43
C GLY A 52 -21.26 11.04 -0.71
N HIS A 53 -20.73 10.66 -1.87
CA HIS A 53 -20.39 9.29 -2.19
C HIS A 53 -18.92 9.05 -1.88
N TRP A 54 -18.66 8.13 -0.97
CA TRP A 54 -17.34 7.89 -0.42
C TRP A 54 -16.90 6.44 -0.55
N GLU A 55 -17.70 5.60 -1.19
CA GLU A 55 -17.32 4.26 -1.61
C GLU A 55 -16.90 4.30 -3.08
N GLY A 56 -16.06 3.37 -3.53
CA GLY A 56 -15.69 3.28 -4.95
C GLY A 56 -14.92 4.49 -5.50
N VAL A 57 -14.29 5.29 -4.63
CA VAL A 57 -13.52 6.46 -5.04
C VAL A 57 -12.23 6.00 -5.74
N PRO A 58 -11.87 6.52 -6.93
CA PRO A 58 -10.64 6.10 -7.61
C PRO A 58 -9.38 6.45 -6.79
N MET A 59 -8.32 5.66 -6.96
CA MET A 59 -7.02 5.91 -6.34
C MET A 59 -6.45 7.27 -6.80
N THR A 60 -5.89 8.05 -5.87
CA THR A 60 -5.23 9.31 -6.19
C THR A 60 -3.81 9.08 -6.70
N HIS A 61 -3.49 9.62 -7.87
CA HIS A 61 -2.17 9.50 -8.47
C HIS A 61 -1.32 10.76 -8.21
N VAL A 62 -0.05 10.55 -7.89
CA VAL A 62 0.94 11.65 -7.81
C VAL A 62 1.26 12.11 -9.22
N GLN A 63 0.83 13.33 -9.57
CA GLN A 63 1.09 13.89 -10.90
C GLN A 63 2.51 14.44 -11.04
N VAL A 64 3.04 15.05 -9.97
CA VAL A 64 4.36 15.67 -9.96
C VAL A 64 5.12 15.19 -8.72
N PRO A 65 6.11 14.29 -8.87
CA PRO A 65 6.97 13.89 -7.78
C PRO A 65 7.82 15.07 -7.29
N LEU A 66 7.97 15.21 -5.98
CA LEU A 66 8.90 16.18 -5.42
C LEU A 66 10.34 15.78 -5.78
N GLN A 67 11.15 16.76 -6.17
CA GLN A 67 12.57 16.52 -6.40
C GLN A 67 13.25 16.17 -5.07
N LYS A 68 14.09 15.15 -5.09
CA LYS A 68 14.89 14.76 -3.94
C LYS A 68 15.88 15.89 -3.64
N SER A 69 15.83 16.46 -2.44
CA SER A 69 16.85 17.41 -2.02
C SER A 69 18.21 16.72 -1.94
N GLU A 70 19.27 17.42 -2.34
CA GLU A 70 20.63 16.95 -2.10
C GLU A 70 20.82 16.83 -0.59
N ARG A 71 21.36 15.68 -0.15
CA ARG A 71 21.70 15.52 1.27
C ARG A 71 22.98 16.34 1.52
N PRO A 72 23.03 17.19 2.56
CA PRO A 72 24.24 17.94 2.90
C PRO A 72 25.36 17.06 3.49
N CYS A 73 25.14 15.76 3.65
CA CYS A 73 26.16 14.85 4.14
C CYS A 73 27.20 14.55 3.04
N PRO A 74 28.51 14.59 3.34
CA PRO A 74 29.52 14.06 2.45
C PRO A 74 29.18 12.61 2.12
N ALA A 75 29.30 12.23 0.85
CA ALA A 75 29.27 10.82 0.49
C ALA A 75 30.41 10.14 1.24
N GLU A 76 30.12 9.25 2.18
CA GLU A 76 31.14 8.40 2.77
C GLU A 76 31.84 7.67 1.62
N THR A 77 33.08 8.05 1.34
CA THR A 77 33.98 7.23 0.53
C THR A 77 34.06 5.89 1.23
N ARG A 78 33.30 4.91 0.74
CA ARG A 78 33.44 3.51 1.11
C ARG A 78 34.86 3.10 0.73
N GLN A 79 35.81 3.29 1.64
CA GLN A 79 37.13 2.68 1.52
C GLN A 79 36.87 1.18 1.48
N LYS A 80 37.05 0.58 0.30
CA LYS A 80 37.24 -0.87 0.22
C LYS A 80 38.49 -1.17 1.04
N SER A 81 38.31 -1.65 2.27
CA SER A 81 39.35 -2.41 2.94
C SER A 81 39.55 -3.69 2.13
N SER A 82 40.63 -3.76 1.35
CA SER A 82 41.12 -5.04 0.85
C SER A 82 41.57 -5.87 2.05
N SER A 83 40.98 -7.05 2.22
CA SER A 83 41.61 -8.18 2.90
C SER A 83 42.21 -9.09 1.85
#